data_AF-A0A519M4Z4-F1
#
_entry.id   AF-A0A519M4Z4-F1
#
_cell.length_a   1.000
_cell.length_b   1.000
_cell.length_c   1.000
_cell.angle_alpha   90.00
_cell.angle_beta   90.00
_cell.angle_gamma   90.00
#
_symmetry.space_group_name_H-M   'P 1'
#
loop_
_entity.id
_entity.type
_entity.pdbx_description
1 polymer ?
#
loop_
_entity_poly.entity_id
_entity_poly.type
_entity_poly.pdbx_seq_one_letter_code
_entity_poly.pdbx_strand_id
1 'polypeptide(L)'
;MTQKLSAAEEALRDAAREYHRNPTRGKIAVTPTKPLSNQRDLSLAYSPGVAYPCLDIQADPSKAFDYTSRGNLVGVITNGTAVLGLGDIGPLAGKPVMEGKGCLFKKFAGVDVFDIELAERDPDKLVDIIAAMEPTLGGVNLEDIKAPECFYIEQQLSARMNIPVFHDDQHGTAIISSAALLNGLELVGKEIGAVKIAVSGA
;
A
#
# COMPACT_ATOMS: atom_id res chain seq x y z
N MET A 1 11.15 -32.43 -1.33
CA MET A 1 11.10 -33.00 0.03
C MET A 1 10.71 -31.88 0.96
N THR A 2 9.54 -31.93 1.58
CA THR A 2 9.13 -30.92 2.58
C THR A 2 10.03 -31.07 3.79
N GLN A 3 10.92 -30.10 3.98
CA GLN A 3 11.80 -30.04 5.15
C GLN A 3 10.91 -29.94 6.39
N LYS A 4 11.15 -30.80 7.37
CA LYS A 4 10.35 -30.83 8.60
C LYS A 4 10.66 -29.56 9.40
N LEU A 5 9.63 -28.77 9.70
CA LEU A 5 9.78 -27.54 10.50
C LEU A 5 10.28 -27.89 11.89
N SER A 6 11.08 -27.00 12.47
CA SER A 6 11.42 -27.02 13.89
C SER A 6 10.18 -26.73 14.74
N ALA A 7 10.21 -27.12 16.02
CA ALA A 7 9.10 -26.84 16.95
C ALA A 7 8.81 -25.33 17.07
N ALA A 8 9.83 -24.48 16.98
CA ALA A 8 9.67 -23.03 17.00
C ALA A 8 8.96 -22.51 15.76
N GLU A 9 9.30 -23.03 14.57
CA GLU A 9 8.63 -22.67 13.32
C GLU A 9 7.19 -23.16 13.26
N GLU A 10 6.90 -24.34 13.81
CA GLU A 10 5.52 -24.84 13.94
C GLU A 10 4.69 -23.94 14.86
N ALA A 11 5.22 -23.57 16.02
CA ALA A 11 4.56 -22.66 16.95
C ALA A 11 4.30 -21.28 16.32
N LEU A 12 5.29 -20.72 15.62
CA LEU A 12 5.13 -19.45 14.91
C LEU A 12 4.07 -19.54 13.80
N ARG A 13 4.08 -20.63 13.03
CA ARG A 13 3.10 -20.85 11.95
C ARG A 13 1.68 -20.87 12.50
N ASP A 14 1.47 -21.57 13.60
CA ASP A 14 0.13 -21.72 14.19
C ASP A 14 -0.31 -20.41 14.87
N ALA A 15 0.61 -19.71 15.55
CA ALA A 15 0.36 -18.37 16.09
C ALA A 15 0.02 -17.34 15.00
N ALA A 16 0.74 -17.34 13.88
CA ALA A 16 0.48 -16.44 12.76
C ALA A 16 -0.91 -16.69 12.14
N ARG A 17 -1.33 -17.94 12.00
CA ARG A 17 -2.68 -18.29 11.49
C ARG A 17 -3.76 -17.85 12.45
N GLU A 18 -3.54 -18.06 13.74
CA GLU A 18 -4.48 -17.67 14.79
C GLU A 18 -4.64 -16.14 14.85
N TYR A 19 -3.52 -15.40 14.77
CA TYR A 19 -3.51 -13.95 14.73
C TYR A 19 -4.35 -13.35 13.58
N HIS A 20 -4.37 -13.99 12.40
CA HIS A 20 -5.19 -13.53 11.27
C HIS A 20 -6.66 -13.98 11.34
N ARG A 21 -6.98 -14.95 12.20
CA ARG A 21 -8.32 -15.57 12.28
C ARG A 21 -9.17 -14.99 13.41
N ASN A 22 -8.56 -14.75 14.57
CA ASN A 22 -9.26 -14.50 15.82
C ASN A 22 -8.78 -13.21 16.52
N PRO A 23 -9.68 -12.52 17.25
CA PRO A 23 -11.12 -12.78 17.37
C PRO A 23 -11.92 -12.32 16.13
N THR A 24 -11.32 -11.49 15.30
CA THR A 24 -11.87 -11.00 14.03
C THR A 24 -10.93 -11.39 12.92
N ARG A 25 -11.49 -11.78 11.77
CA ARG A 25 -10.69 -12.17 10.61
C ARG A 25 -10.07 -10.95 9.93
N GLY A 26 -8.84 -11.11 9.46
CA GLY A 26 -8.09 -10.03 8.82
C GLY A 26 -7.54 -9.03 9.85
N LYS A 27 -6.80 -8.04 9.35
CA LYS A 27 -6.05 -7.09 10.20
C LYS A 27 -6.56 -5.66 10.11
N ILE A 28 -7.52 -5.40 9.25
CA ILE A 28 -8.05 -4.06 8.97
C ILE A 28 -9.58 -4.03 9.10
N ALA A 29 -10.11 -2.84 9.35
CA ALA A 29 -11.55 -2.58 9.39
C ALA A 29 -11.83 -1.13 8.99
N VAL A 30 -12.99 -0.88 8.40
CA VAL A 30 -13.48 0.48 8.11
C VAL A 30 -14.33 0.95 9.28
N THR A 31 -13.95 2.08 9.88
CA THR A 31 -14.66 2.68 11.02
C THR A 31 -15.07 4.11 10.70
N PRO A 32 -16.35 4.49 10.89
CA PRO A 32 -16.79 5.88 10.72
C PRO A 32 -16.06 6.83 11.66
N THR A 33 -15.66 8.00 11.14
CA THR A 33 -14.95 9.04 11.93
C THR A 33 -15.88 10.11 12.50
N LYS A 34 -17.14 10.14 12.05
CA LYS A 34 -18.17 11.09 12.49
C LYS A 34 -19.27 10.35 13.25
N PRO A 35 -19.90 10.97 14.26
CA PRO A 35 -21.01 10.35 14.98
C PRO A 35 -22.19 10.11 14.03
N LEU A 36 -22.96 9.05 14.31
CA LEU A 36 -24.17 8.64 13.58
C LEU A 36 -25.30 8.30 14.59
N SER A 37 -25.39 9.08 15.67
CA SER A 37 -26.16 8.73 16.87
C SER A 37 -27.62 9.20 16.83
N ASN A 38 -27.95 10.15 15.98
CA ASN A 38 -29.24 10.81 15.95
C ASN A 38 -29.62 11.26 14.52
N GLN A 39 -30.85 11.77 14.36
CA GLN A 39 -31.37 12.19 13.05
C GLN A 39 -30.55 13.29 12.39
N ARG A 40 -30.01 14.25 13.17
CA ARG A 40 -29.17 15.31 12.64
C ARG A 40 -27.85 14.76 12.12
N ASP A 41 -27.22 13.84 12.86
CA ASP A 41 -25.98 13.19 12.42
C ASP A 41 -26.19 12.46 11.07
N LEU A 42 -27.28 11.70 10.97
CA LEU A 42 -27.63 10.96 9.75
C LEU A 42 -27.93 11.89 8.56
N SER A 43 -28.62 13.02 8.81
CA SER A 43 -28.94 13.99 7.76
C SER A 43 -27.72 14.77 7.26
N LEU A 44 -26.67 14.87 8.07
CA LEU A 44 -25.37 15.45 7.68
C LEU A 44 -24.47 14.43 6.98
N ALA A 45 -24.39 13.21 7.51
CA ALA A 45 -23.55 12.14 6.94
C ALA A 45 -24.07 11.63 5.60
N TYR A 46 -25.38 11.75 5.35
CA TYR A 46 -26.00 11.31 4.12
C TYR A 46 -27.05 12.34 3.67
N SER A 47 -28.18 11.88 3.11
CA SER A 47 -29.20 12.77 2.57
C SER A 47 -29.96 13.53 3.66
N PRO A 48 -30.27 14.83 3.47
CA PRO A 48 -29.92 15.64 2.30
C PRO A 48 -28.56 16.37 2.40
N GLY A 49 -27.91 16.39 3.57
CA GLY A 49 -26.76 17.23 3.85
C GLY A 49 -25.51 16.93 3.02
N VAL A 50 -25.28 15.66 2.65
CA VAL A 50 -24.16 15.23 1.81
C VAL A 50 -24.15 15.91 0.43
N ALA A 51 -25.29 16.44 -0.03
CA ALA A 51 -25.35 17.14 -1.32
C ALA A 51 -24.48 18.40 -1.36
N TYR A 52 -24.31 19.11 -0.24
CA TYR A 52 -23.53 20.35 -0.21
C TYR A 52 -22.04 20.12 -0.49
N PRO A 53 -21.30 19.23 0.20
CA PRO A 53 -19.92 18.94 -0.17
C PRO A 53 -19.81 18.36 -1.59
N CYS A 54 -20.80 17.61 -2.08
CA CYS A 54 -20.79 17.14 -3.48
C CYS A 54 -20.87 18.29 -4.48
N LEU A 55 -21.77 19.25 -4.29
CA LEU A 55 -21.91 20.43 -5.16
C LEU A 55 -20.67 21.33 -5.08
N ASP A 56 -20.09 21.46 -3.89
CA ASP A 56 -18.83 22.18 -3.70
C ASP A 56 -17.66 21.53 -4.46
N ILE A 57 -17.52 20.19 -4.40
CA ILE A 57 -16.50 19.45 -5.16
C ILE A 57 -16.76 19.52 -6.66
N GLN A 58 -18.03 19.52 -7.08
CA GLN A 58 -18.39 19.70 -8.49
C GLN A 58 -17.95 21.08 -9.00
N ALA A 59 -18.10 22.13 -8.18
CA ALA A 59 -17.67 23.48 -8.53
C ALA A 59 -16.14 23.64 -8.47
N ASP A 60 -15.48 22.97 -7.53
CA ASP A 60 -14.03 22.98 -7.33
C ASP A 60 -13.53 21.59 -6.88
N PRO A 61 -12.96 20.78 -7.80
CA PRO A 61 -12.49 19.43 -7.49
C PRO A 61 -11.41 19.36 -6.39
N SER A 62 -10.68 20.45 -6.13
CA SER A 62 -9.65 20.47 -5.08
C SER A 62 -10.24 20.32 -3.67
N LYS A 63 -11.50 20.72 -3.47
CA LYS A 63 -12.23 20.56 -2.20
C LYS A 63 -12.45 19.09 -1.81
N ALA A 64 -12.18 18.14 -2.70
CA ALA A 64 -12.19 16.72 -2.35
C ALA A 64 -11.17 16.42 -1.24
N PHE A 65 -10.07 17.18 -1.13
CA PHE A 65 -9.10 17.07 -0.04
C PHE A 65 -9.64 17.59 1.30
N ASP A 66 -10.60 18.52 1.29
CA ASP A 66 -11.18 19.11 2.49
C ASP A 66 -12.34 18.28 3.05
N TYR A 67 -13.19 17.77 2.16
CA TYR A 67 -14.48 17.16 2.55
C TYR A 67 -14.49 15.63 2.53
N THR A 68 -13.40 14.99 2.11
CA THR A 68 -13.32 13.53 2.02
C THR A 68 -12.05 13.00 2.67
N SER A 69 -11.96 11.68 2.83
CA SER A 69 -10.74 11.02 3.30
C SER A 69 -9.60 11.02 2.27
N ARG A 70 -9.83 11.48 1.03
CA ARG A 70 -8.87 11.46 -0.09
C ARG A 70 -7.48 11.93 0.33
N GLY A 71 -7.39 13.04 1.07
CA GLY A 71 -6.11 13.63 1.45
C GLY A 71 -5.23 12.79 2.37
N ASN A 72 -5.79 11.78 3.07
CA ASN A 72 -5.06 10.88 3.94
C ASN A 72 -5.10 9.41 3.48
N LEU A 73 -5.76 9.13 2.34
CA LEU A 73 -6.04 7.77 1.88
C LEU A 73 -5.04 7.34 0.80
N VAL A 74 -4.30 6.28 1.06
CA VAL A 74 -3.39 5.64 0.10
C VAL A 74 -3.96 4.30 -0.35
N GLY A 75 -3.87 4.00 -1.64
CA GLY A 75 -4.15 2.68 -2.17
C GLY A 75 -2.88 1.83 -2.13
N VAL A 76 -2.85 0.74 -1.36
CA VAL A 76 -1.81 -0.28 -1.44
C VAL A 76 -2.26 -1.32 -2.46
N ILE A 77 -1.62 -1.34 -3.62
CA ILE A 77 -2.11 -2.07 -4.79
C ILE A 77 -1.11 -3.13 -5.22
N THR A 78 -1.62 -4.34 -5.43
CA THR A 78 -0.83 -5.48 -5.94
C THR A 78 -1.65 -6.31 -6.93
N ASN A 79 -0.98 -7.11 -7.76
CA ASN A 79 -1.60 -8.23 -8.48
C ASN A 79 -1.13 -9.60 -7.97
N GLY A 80 -0.33 -9.62 -6.89
CA GLY A 80 0.16 -10.82 -6.21
C GLY A 80 1.16 -11.64 -7.03
N THR A 81 1.90 -11.01 -7.95
CA THR A 81 2.85 -11.71 -8.84
C THR A 81 4.26 -11.84 -8.26
N ALA A 82 4.58 -11.11 -7.19
CA ALA A 82 5.88 -11.19 -6.51
C ALA A 82 5.74 -11.05 -4.99
N VAL A 83 4.84 -11.82 -4.39
CA VAL A 83 4.56 -11.72 -2.94
C VAL A 83 5.75 -12.22 -2.13
N LEU A 84 6.49 -11.30 -1.51
CA LEU A 84 7.67 -11.62 -0.70
C LEU A 84 8.65 -12.55 -1.48
N GLY A 85 9.22 -13.56 -0.81
CA GLY A 85 9.99 -14.63 -1.45
C GLY A 85 9.16 -15.78 -2.01
N LEU A 86 7.82 -15.66 -2.03
CA LEU A 86 6.91 -16.72 -2.49
C LEU A 86 6.64 -16.65 -4.00
N GLY A 87 6.93 -15.50 -4.61
CA GLY A 87 6.73 -15.27 -6.03
C GLY A 87 5.25 -15.10 -6.39
N ASP A 88 4.88 -15.65 -7.54
CA ASP A 88 3.52 -15.52 -8.07
C ASP A 88 2.56 -16.52 -7.41
N ILE A 89 1.90 -16.07 -6.34
CA ILE A 89 0.88 -16.83 -5.61
C ILE A 89 -0.54 -16.27 -5.80
N GLY A 90 -0.64 -15.18 -6.57
CA GLY A 90 -1.90 -14.54 -6.92
C GLY A 90 -2.45 -13.59 -5.86
N PRO A 91 -3.42 -12.74 -6.26
CA PRO A 91 -3.91 -11.61 -5.47
C PRO A 91 -4.50 -12.04 -4.12
N LEU A 92 -5.33 -13.09 -4.09
CA LEU A 92 -5.95 -13.55 -2.85
C LEU A 92 -4.94 -14.04 -1.81
N ALA A 93 -3.86 -14.69 -2.26
CA ALA A 93 -2.82 -15.17 -1.36
C ALA A 93 -1.89 -14.04 -0.88
N GLY A 94 -1.78 -12.95 -1.66
CA GLY A 94 -1.08 -11.72 -1.28
C GLY A 94 -1.83 -10.85 -0.27
N LYS A 95 -3.16 -10.97 -0.18
CA LYS A 95 -4.00 -10.14 0.69
C LYS A 95 -3.50 -9.97 2.14
N PRO A 96 -3.05 -11.04 2.85
CA PRO A 96 -2.50 -10.86 4.20
C PRO A 96 -1.29 -9.93 4.23
N VAL A 97 -0.45 -9.88 3.20
CA VAL A 97 0.69 -8.96 3.14
C VAL A 97 0.19 -7.52 2.99
N MET A 98 -0.77 -7.29 2.09
CA MET A 98 -1.33 -5.96 1.83
C MET A 98 -2.07 -5.37 3.03
N GLU A 99 -2.90 -6.17 3.72
CA GLU A 99 -3.49 -5.76 4.99
C GLU A 99 -2.42 -5.40 6.03
N GLY A 100 -1.30 -6.15 6.02
CA GLY A 100 -0.14 -5.88 6.87
C GLY A 100 0.48 -4.53 6.58
N LYS A 101 0.71 -4.20 5.30
CA LYS A 101 1.18 -2.88 4.86
C LYS A 101 0.23 -1.78 5.31
N GLY A 102 -1.08 -1.98 5.16
CA GLY A 102 -2.10 -1.06 5.68
C GLY A 102 -1.97 -0.80 7.19
N CYS A 103 -1.75 -1.85 8.00
CA CYS A 103 -1.49 -1.68 9.43
C CYS A 103 -0.23 -0.85 9.71
N LEU A 104 0.85 -1.03 8.94
CA LEU A 104 2.09 -0.29 9.11
C LEU A 104 1.91 1.20 8.76
N PHE A 105 1.30 1.52 7.62
CA PHE A 105 0.95 2.89 7.23
C PHE A 105 0.16 3.59 8.34
N LYS A 106 -0.89 2.93 8.86
CA LYS A 106 -1.72 3.53 9.90
C LYS A 106 -0.98 3.69 11.22
N LYS A 107 -0.25 2.66 11.65
CA LYS A 107 0.40 2.64 12.96
C LYS A 107 1.58 3.62 13.07
N PHE A 108 2.37 3.74 12.01
CA PHE A 108 3.62 4.51 12.05
C PHE A 108 3.51 5.90 11.43
N ALA A 109 2.59 6.11 10.49
CA ALA A 109 2.44 7.38 9.78
C ALA A 109 1.05 8.03 9.93
N GLY A 110 0.06 7.33 10.51
CA GLY A 110 -1.31 7.84 10.64
C GLY A 110 -2.11 7.84 9.32
N VAL A 111 -1.53 7.29 8.24
CA VAL A 111 -2.10 7.22 6.89
C VAL A 111 -3.17 6.13 6.82
N ASP A 112 -4.32 6.45 6.23
CA ASP A 112 -5.38 5.48 5.99
C ASP A 112 -5.12 4.71 4.68
N VAL A 113 -5.46 3.43 4.65
CA VAL A 113 -5.16 2.56 3.51
C VAL A 113 -6.39 1.77 3.07
N PHE A 114 -6.56 1.68 1.76
CA PHE A 114 -7.25 0.55 1.14
C PHE A 114 -6.24 -0.38 0.47
N ASP A 115 -6.26 -1.64 0.87
CA ASP A 115 -5.57 -2.72 0.19
C ASP A 115 -6.43 -3.20 -1.00
N ILE A 116 -5.81 -3.26 -2.18
CA ILE A 116 -6.49 -3.54 -3.45
C ILE A 116 -5.70 -4.61 -4.19
N GLU A 117 -6.19 -5.85 -4.13
CA GLU A 117 -5.59 -6.98 -4.84
C GLU A 117 -6.30 -7.22 -6.18
N LEU A 118 -5.63 -6.86 -7.28
CA LEU A 118 -6.19 -6.94 -8.63
C LEU A 118 -5.91 -8.31 -9.27
N ALA A 119 -6.95 -8.97 -9.76
CA ALA A 119 -6.84 -10.21 -10.54
C ALA A 119 -6.57 -9.93 -12.03
N GLU A 120 -5.53 -9.14 -12.31
CA GLU A 120 -5.13 -8.75 -13.67
C GLU A 120 -3.60 -8.89 -13.83
N ARG A 121 -3.19 -9.46 -14.97
CA ARG A 121 -1.78 -9.77 -15.30
C ARG A 121 -1.27 -8.98 -16.49
N ASP A 122 -2.16 -8.39 -17.27
CA ASP A 122 -1.82 -7.47 -18.34
C ASP A 122 -1.39 -6.12 -17.74
N PRO A 123 -0.14 -5.66 -17.95
CA PRO A 123 0.35 -4.42 -17.37
C PRO A 123 -0.42 -3.18 -17.82
N ASP A 124 -0.87 -3.13 -19.08
CA ASP A 124 -1.60 -1.96 -19.61
C ASP A 124 -2.98 -1.86 -18.96
N LYS A 125 -3.68 -2.99 -18.84
CA LYS A 125 -4.96 -3.01 -18.12
C LYS A 125 -4.80 -2.71 -16.65
N LEU A 126 -3.71 -3.16 -16.02
CA LEU A 126 -3.42 -2.85 -14.63
C LEU A 126 -3.22 -1.34 -14.45
N VAL A 127 -2.45 -0.70 -15.34
CA VAL A 127 -2.29 0.76 -15.38
C VAL A 127 -3.63 1.47 -15.55
N ASP A 128 -4.48 1.01 -16.47
CA ASP A 128 -5.81 1.59 -16.69
C ASP A 128 -6.71 1.49 -15.45
N ILE A 129 -6.75 0.31 -14.81
CA ILE A 129 -7.54 0.09 -13.59
C ILE A 129 -7.05 0.99 -12.47
N ILE A 130 -5.73 1.03 -12.22
CA ILE A 130 -5.15 1.82 -11.13
C ILE A 130 -5.34 3.32 -11.37
N ALA A 131 -5.09 3.80 -12.59
CA ALA A 131 -5.29 5.20 -12.95
C ALA A 131 -6.75 5.63 -12.80
N ALA A 132 -7.71 4.76 -13.12
CA ALA A 132 -9.13 5.05 -12.93
C ALA A 132 -9.53 5.22 -11.45
N MET A 133 -8.72 4.72 -10.50
CA MET A 133 -8.94 4.89 -9.06
C MET A 133 -8.40 6.23 -8.53
N GLU A 134 -7.72 7.04 -9.36
CA GLU A 134 -7.16 8.33 -8.96
C GLU A 134 -8.14 9.19 -8.17
N PRO A 135 -9.44 9.35 -8.53
CA PRO A 135 -10.39 10.20 -7.79
C PRO A 135 -10.72 9.75 -6.36
N THR A 136 -10.38 8.51 -5.98
CA THR A 136 -10.56 8.01 -4.61
C THR A 136 -9.32 8.28 -3.74
N LEU A 137 -8.13 8.20 -4.32
CA LEU A 137 -6.87 8.10 -3.59
C LEU A 137 -6.10 9.43 -3.53
N GLY A 138 -5.43 9.69 -2.42
CA GLY A 138 -4.43 10.76 -2.27
C GLY A 138 -3.01 10.32 -2.65
N GLY A 139 -2.79 9.02 -2.77
CA GLY A 139 -1.54 8.43 -3.27
C GLY A 139 -1.69 6.93 -3.57
N VAL A 140 -0.75 6.38 -4.34
CA VAL A 140 -0.68 4.96 -4.68
C VAL A 140 0.65 4.38 -4.22
N ASN A 141 0.58 3.27 -3.49
CA ASN A 141 1.70 2.42 -3.14
C ASN A 141 1.59 1.10 -3.91
N LEU A 142 2.44 0.90 -4.92
CA LEU A 142 2.56 -0.37 -5.63
C LEU A 142 3.39 -1.35 -4.80
N GLU A 143 2.92 -2.59 -4.72
CA GLU A 143 3.50 -3.60 -3.83
C GLU A 143 3.48 -4.99 -4.49
N ASP A 144 4.55 -5.77 -4.33
CA ASP A 144 4.59 -7.19 -4.70
C ASP A 144 4.20 -7.46 -6.19
N ILE A 145 4.58 -6.56 -7.10
CA ILE A 145 4.42 -6.71 -8.55
C ILE A 145 5.76 -7.15 -9.15
N LYS A 146 5.77 -8.21 -9.96
CA LYS A 146 7.01 -8.77 -10.49
C LYS A 146 7.74 -7.82 -11.46
N ALA A 147 9.06 -7.92 -11.46
CA ALA A 147 9.89 -7.36 -12.52
C ALA A 147 9.77 -8.19 -13.82
N PRO A 148 9.98 -7.58 -15.01
CA PRO A 148 10.23 -6.16 -15.24
C PRO A 148 8.95 -5.30 -15.34
N GLU A 149 7.77 -5.91 -15.23
CA GLU A 149 6.47 -5.24 -15.43
C GLU A 149 6.25 -4.10 -14.43
N CYS A 150 6.69 -4.26 -13.18
CA CYS A 150 6.57 -3.23 -12.14
C CYS A 150 7.20 -1.89 -12.53
N PHE A 151 8.33 -1.88 -13.24
CA PHE A 151 8.98 -0.65 -13.72
C PHE A 151 8.11 0.08 -14.74
N TYR A 152 7.55 -0.67 -15.69
CA TYR A 152 6.66 -0.12 -16.71
C TYR A 152 5.39 0.46 -16.08
N ILE A 153 4.76 -0.31 -15.18
CA ILE A 153 3.52 0.09 -14.50
C ILE A 153 3.75 1.37 -13.69
N GLU A 154 4.81 1.43 -12.87
CA GLU A 154 5.13 2.63 -12.10
C GLU A 154 5.37 3.84 -12.99
N GLN A 155 6.15 3.69 -14.06
CA GLN A 155 6.46 4.77 -14.99
C GLN A 155 5.19 5.32 -15.66
N GLN A 156 4.31 4.44 -16.16
CA GLN A 156 3.07 4.86 -16.81
C GLN A 156 2.11 5.55 -15.83
N LEU A 157 1.97 5.01 -14.63
CA LEU A 157 1.11 5.61 -13.60
C LEU A 157 1.64 6.97 -13.15
N SER A 158 2.95 7.08 -12.90
CA SER A 158 3.58 8.34 -12.52
C SER A 158 3.45 9.42 -13.59
N ALA A 159 3.42 9.04 -14.87
CA ALA A 159 3.21 9.97 -15.97
C ALA A 159 1.75 10.40 -16.17
N ARG A 160 0.80 9.54 -15.79
CA ARG A 160 -0.64 9.72 -16.05
C ARG A 160 -1.40 10.33 -14.88
N MET A 161 -0.98 10.05 -13.65
CA MET A 161 -1.72 10.41 -12.43
C MET A 161 -1.24 11.73 -11.84
N ASN A 162 -2.15 12.50 -11.24
CA ASN A 162 -1.80 13.75 -10.53
C ASN A 162 -1.57 13.55 -9.02
N ILE A 163 -1.50 12.30 -8.56
CA ILE A 163 -1.19 11.91 -7.19
C ILE A 163 0.12 11.12 -7.17
N PRO A 164 0.88 11.13 -6.06
CA PRO A 164 2.12 10.37 -5.97
C PRO A 164 1.88 8.87 -6.16
N VAL A 165 2.73 8.26 -6.98
CA VAL A 165 2.82 6.82 -7.18
C VAL A 165 4.20 6.38 -6.71
N PHE A 166 4.26 5.34 -5.89
CA PHE A 166 5.50 4.85 -5.30
C PHE A 166 5.50 3.32 -5.27
N HIS A 167 6.56 2.70 -5.78
CA HIS A 167 6.78 1.27 -5.61
C HIS A 167 7.70 0.95 -4.42
N ASP A 168 7.16 0.35 -3.36
CA ASP A 168 7.89 0.16 -2.10
C ASP A 168 9.08 -0.82 -2.25
N ASP A 169 8.87 -1.95 -2.93
CA ASP A 169 9.95 -2.95 -3.10
C ASP A 169 11.17 -2.39 -3.84
N GLN A 170 10.98 -1.36 -4.67
CA GLN A 170 12.07 -0.71 -5.41
C GLN A 170 12.66 0.43 -4.57
N HIS A 171 11.88 1.49 -4.37
CA HIS A 171 12.39 2.74 -3.82
C HIS A 171 12.53 2.66 -2.30
N GLY A 172 11.59 2.00 -1.60
CA GLY A 172 11.66 1.80 -0.16
C GLY A 172 12.91 1.00 0.23
N THR A 173 13.17 -0.11 -0.47
CA THR A 173 14.40 -0.90 -0.31
C THR A 173 15.66 -0.09 -0.60
N ALA A 174 15.65 0.71 -1.67
CA ALA A 174 16.79 1.55 -2.04
C ALA A 174 17.07 2.63 -0.99
N ILE A 175 16.03 3.29 -0.46
CA ILE A 175 16.16 4.33 0.57
C ILE A 175 16.77 3.75 1.84
N ILE A 176 16.22 2.65 2.38
CA ILE A 176 16.71 2.09 3.65
C ILE A 176 18.11 1.48 3.51
N SER A 177 18.39 0.84 2.37
CA SER A 177 19.71 0.26 2.07
C SER A 177 20.77 1.36 1.90
N SER A 178 20.41 2.48 1.25
CA SER A 178 21.29 3.63 1.10
C SER A 178 21.56 4.31 2.44
N ALA A 179 20.54 4.45 3.30
CA ALA A 179 20.72 4.97 4.66
C ALA A 179 21.68 4.09 5.49
N ALA A 180 21.52 2.76 5.40
CA ALA A 180 22.41 1.81 6.07
C ALA A 180 23.85 1.92 5.54
N LEU A 181 24.03 2.06 4.22
CA LEU A 181 25.34 2.28 3.61
C LEU A 181 26.00 3.56 4.11
N LEU A 182 25.28 4.68 4.13
CA LEU A 182 25.80 5.96 4.60
C LEU A 182 26.28 5.88 6.06
N ASN A 183 25.46 5.29 6.94
CA ASN A 183 25.86 5.08 8.34
C ASN A 183 27.07 4.14 8.47
N GLY A 184 27.13 3.09 7.64
CA GLY A 184 28.25 2.16 7.60
C GLY A 184 29.56 2.84 7.15
N LEU A 185 29.47 3.73 6.16
CA LEU A 185 30.60 4.52 5.66
C LEU A 185 31.11 5.51 6.70
N GLU A 186 30.21 6.19 7.41
CA GLU A 186 30.54 7.08 8.52
C GLU A 186 31.31 6.32 9.62
N LEU A 187 30.81 5.14 10.02
CA LEU A 187 31.42 4.32 11.06
C LEU A 187 32.86 3.90 10.74
N VAL A 188 33.17 3.66 9.45
CA VAL A 188 34.52 3.25 9.01
C VAL A 188 35.36 4.40 8.46
N GLY A 189 34.85 5.64 8.53
CA GLY A 189 35.53 6.85 8.07
C GLY A 189 35.85 6.87 6.57
N LYS A 190 34.94 6.39 5.71
CA LYS A 190 35.12 6.35 4.26
C LYS A 190 34.16 7.28 3.54
N GLU A 191 34.69 8.03 2.57
CA GLU A 191 33.87 8.84 1.66
C GLU A 191 33.16 7.99 0.61
N ILE A 192 31.86 8.25 0.37
CA ILE A 192 31.05 7.48 -0.59
C ILE A 192 31.60 7.54 -2.01
N GLY A 193 32.23 8.66 -2.41
CA GLY A 193 32.86 8.82 -3.72
C GLY A 193 34.17 8.06 -3.90
N ALA A 194 34.73 7.48 -2.83
CA ALA A 194 36.01 6.78 -2.84
C ALA A 194 35.89 5.25 -2.68
N VAL A 195 34.67 4.74 -2.43
CA VAL A 195 34.44 3.31 -2.27
C VAL A 195 34.06 2.62 -3.58
N LYS A 196 34.30 1.32 -3.64
CA LYS A 196 33.78 0.45 -4.69
C LYS A 196 32.61 -0.33 -4.13
N ILE A 197 31.47 -0.28 -4.81
CA ILE A 197 30.24 -0.97 -4.42
C ILE A 197 30.02 -2.14 -5.38
N ALA A 198 29.77 -3.32 -4.83
CA ALA A 198 29.34 -4.48 -5.59
C ALA A 198 27.86 -4.75 -5.29
N VAL A 199 27.03 -4.83 -6.31
CA VAL A 199 25.60 -5.16 -6.22
C VAL A 199 25.36 -6.49 -6.92
N SER A 200 24.67 -7.41 -6.26
CA SER A 200 24.37 -8.75 -6.77
C SER A 200 22.86 -8.97 -6.86
N GLY A 201 22.30 -8.86 -8.05
CA GLY A 201 20.86 -8.87 -8.36
C GLY A 201 20.54 -7.73 -9.35
N ALA A 202 19.72 -7.99 -10.38
CA ALA A 202 19.37 -7.04 -11.43
C ALA A 202 17.92 -7.26 -11.90
#